data_AF-A0A9W6BV00-F1
#
_entry.id   AF-A0A9W6BV00-F1
#
_cell.length_a   1.000
_cell.length_b   1.000
_cell.length_c   1.000
_cell.angle_alpha   90.00
_cell.angle_beta   90.00
_cell.angle_gamma   90.00
#
_symmetry.space_group_name_H-M   'P 1'
#
loop_
_entity.id
_entity.type
_entity.pdbx_description
1 polymer ?
#
loop_
_entity_poly.entity_id
_entity_poly.type
_entity_poly.pdbx_seq_one_letter_code
_entity_poly.pdbx_strand_id
1 'polypeptide(L)'
;MNPNIKLVVMLRDPVQRALSRFMEQKFLTFGPCHKEVQNETFEGYVAKELDRLKRCRETAAGYGSQQGQAQQPPPAGWGAGYDLGAWMTAQCAAQSNILGWSMYDVFLENYLAHFRQEQVLVLYTDDLAAEPLTAIRRVEAFLGVAAGNYSFEELGLVYNSRGCYSWQCAKKKVEVRGLSVAGGGGSGPSIPLGDGGNGDGGGLHHHHHQQQQQQQQQDQQPQPRDGPFLQAVSQLVELYRPHMQRLFAWADQGRIAPPPPVWRGRYDIS
;
A
#
# COMPACT_ATOMS: atom_id res chain seq x y z
N MET A 1 16.83 10.33 24.95
CA MET A 1 16.76 10.01 23.51
C MET A 1 18.18 9.97 22.97
N ASN A 2 18.55 9.00 22.12
CA ASN A 2 19.88 8.95 21.52
C ASN A 2 19.96 9.98 20.37
N PRO A 3 20.70 11.10 20.52
CA PRO A 3 20.74 12.15 19.50
C PRO A 3 21.46 11.71 18.22
N ASN A 4 22.24 10.64 18.28
CA ASN A 4 23.05 10.12 17.18
C ASN A 4 22.45 8.88 16.52
N ILE A 5 21.20 8.52 16.86
CA ILE A 5 20.51 7.40 16.22
C ILE A 5 20.37 7.66 14.71
N LYS A 6 20.50 6.58 13.92
CA LYS A 6 20.21 6.56 12.49
C LYS A 6 18.90 5.81 12.28
N LEU A 7 18.02 6.35 11.45
CA LEU A 7 16.70 5.82 11.16
C LEU A 7 16.65 5.38 9.71
N VAL A 8 16.27 4.12 9.47
CA VAL A 8 15.99 3.61 8.13
C VAL A 8 14.49 3.38 8.02
N VAL A 9 13.86 4.03 7.04
CA VAL A 9 12.43 3.93 6.78
C VAL A 9 12.23 3.34 5.40
N MET A 10 11.45 2.26 5.30
CA MET A 10 11.15 1.60 4.04
C MET A 10 9.67 1.80 3.68
N LEU A 11 9.42 2.45 2.55
CA LEU A 11 8.10 2.77 2.05
C LEU A 11 7.70 1.82 0.92
N ARG A 12 6.40 1.63 0.75
CA ARG A 12 5.80 0.87 -0.35
C ARG A 12 4.68 1.69 -0.97
N ASP A 13 4.29 1.40 -2.22
CA ASP A 13 3.12 2.06 -2.81
C ASP A 13 1.94 1.99 -1.82
N PRO A 14 1.31 3.12 -1.46
CA PRO A 14 0.42 3.19 -0.32
C PRO A 14 -0.86 2.34 -0.52
N VAL A 15 -1.34 2.20 -1.76
CA VAL A 15 -2.44 1.28 -2.10
C VAL A 15 -2.00 -0.17 -1.90
N GLN A 16 -0.84 -0.57 -2.44
CA GLN A 16 -0.34 -1.92 -2.26
C GLN A 16 -0.05 -2.27 -0.79
N ARG A 17 0.46 -1.31 -0.01
CA ARG A 17 0.72 -1.49 1.42
C ARG A 17 -0.59 -1.66 2.20
N ALA A 18 -1.62 -0.86 1.89
CA ALA A 18 -2.95 -1.01 2.49
C ALA A 18 -3.58 -2.38 2.16
N LEU A 19 -3.55 -2.79 0.88
CA LEU A 19 -4.04 -4.12 0.48
C LEU A 19 -3.27 -5.24 1.17
N SER A 20 -1.94 -5.14 1.22
CA SER A 20 -1.08 -6.13 1.89
C SER A 20 -1.44 -6.25 3.36
N ARG A 21 -1.62 -5.12 4.06
CA ARG A 21 -1.98 -5.10 5.48
C ARG A 21 -3.39 -5.64 5.73
N PHE A 22 -4.36 -5.32 4.86
CA PHE A 22 -5.69 -5.90 4.92
C PHE A 22 -5.65 -7.43 4.82
N MET A 23 -4.93 -7.96 3.83
CA MET A 23 -4.82 -9.41 3.65
C MET A 23 -4.09 -10.07 4.82
N GLU A 24 -3.03 -9.45 5.34
CA GLU A 24 -2.36 -9.91 6.57
C GLU A 24 -3.33 -9.99 7.74
N GLN A 25 -4.04 -8.91 8.07
CA GLN A 25 -4.99 -8.87 9.19
C GLN A 25 -6.17 -9.84 8.99
N LYS A 26 -6.56 -10.11 7.74
CA LYS A 26 -7.61 -11.08 7.42
C LYS A 26 -7.21 -12.53 7.69
N PHE A 27 -5.95 -12.89 7.45
CA PHE A 27 -5.46 -14.26 7.68
C PHE A 27 -4.81 -14.47 9.04
N LEU A 28 -4.28 -13.42 9.65
CA LEU A 28 -3.63 -13.48 10.96
C LEU A 28 -4.70 -13.42 12.05
N THR A 29 -5.18 -14.58 12.51
CA THR A 29 -6.32 -14.67 13.46
C THR A 29 -6.09 -13.97 14.80
N PHE A 30 -4.82 -13.77 15.18
CA PHE A 30 -4.40 -13.03 16.37
C PHE A 30 -4.00 -11.57 16.09
N GLY A 31 -4.16 -11.11 14.85
CA GLY A 31 -3.83 -9.74 14.45
C GLY A 31 -4.75 -8.71 15.12
N PRO A 32 -4.24 -7.50 15.43
CA PRO A 32 -5.00 -6.48 16.15
C PRO A 32 -6.29 -6.04 15.43
N CYS A 33 -6.33 -6.10 14.09
CA CYS A 33 -7.50 -5.73 13.29
C CYS A 33 -8.26 -6.96 12.76
N HIS A 34 -7.93 -8.19 13.17
CA HIS A 34 -8.52 -9.40 12.58
C HIS A 34 -10.06 -9.40 12.66
N LYS A 35 -10.60 -9.07 13.84
CA LYS A 35 -12.06 -9.00 14.06
C LYS A 35 -12.75 -7.99 13.14
N GLU A 36 -12.05 -6.92 12.75
CA GLU A 36 -12.57 -5.86 11.90
C GLU A 36 -12.62 -6.27 10.43
N VAL A 37 -11.70 -7.15 9.98
CA VAL A 37 -11.54 -7.47 8.54
C VAL A 37 -11.93 -8.90 8.16
N GLN A 38 -12.07 -9.82 9.12
CA GLN A 38 -12.30 -11.26 8.85
C GLN A 38 -13.52 -11.50 7.94
N ASN A 39 -14.59 -10.72 8.13
CA ASN A 39 -15.86 -10.84 7.40
C ASN A 39 -16.04 -9.75 6.34
N GLU A 40 -15.02 -8.93 6.09
CA GLU A 40 -15.09 -7.83 5.11
C GLU A 40 -14.46 -8.24 3.79
N THR A 41 -14.97 -7.71 2.68
CA THR A 41 -14.19 -7.63 1.45
C THR A 41 -13.26 -6.41 1.52
N PHE A 42 -12.27 -6.32 0.61
CA PHE A 42 -11.34 -5.18 0.64
C PHE A 42 -12.08 -3.88 0.36
N GLU A 43 -12.97 -3.89 -0.64
CA GLU A 43 -13.81 -2.75 -1.00
C GLU A 43 -14.78 -2.34 0.11
N GLY A 44 -15.39 -3.32 0.80
CA GLY A 44 -16.29 -3.05 1.92
C GLY A 44 -15.56 -2.39 3.09
N TYR A 45 -14.35 -2.86 3.39
CA TYR A 45 -13.49 -2.25 4.41
C TYR A 45 -13.04 -0.84 4.01
N VAL A 46 -12.58 -0.65 2.77
CA VAL A 46 -12.14 0.66 2.26
C VAL A 46 -13.25 1.69 2.38
N ALA A 47 -14.47 1.38 1.94
CA ALA A 47 -15.60 2.30 2.03
C ALA A 47 -15.87 2.73 3.50
N LYS A 48 -15.97 1.76 4.43
CA LYS A 48 -16.22 2.03 5.85
C LYS A 48 -15.11 2.86 6.49
N GLU A 49 -13.86 2.55 6.17
CA GLU A 49 -12.71 3.18 6.78
C GLU A 49 -12.45 4.58 6.23
N LEU A 50 -12.71 4.82 4.94
CA LEU A 50 -12.67 6.16 4.35
C LEU A 50 -13.72 7.08 4.98
N ASP A 51 -14.93 6.58 5.20
CA ASP A 51 -15.97 7.32 5.91
C ASP A 51 -15.55 7.68 7.34
N ARG A 52 -14.89 6.75 8.05
CA ARG A 52 -14.34 6.98 9.39
C ARG A 52 -13.24 8.06 9.37
N LEU A 53 -12.29 7.95 8.44
CA LEU A 53 -11.20 8.91 8.29
C LEU A 53 -11.71 10.30 7.92
N LYS A 54 -12.70 10.38 7.02
CA LYS A 54 -13.33 11.65 6.63
C LYS A 54 -13.94 12.36 7.84
N ARG A 55 -14.79 11.67 8.61
CA ARG A 55 -15.41 12.24 9.82
C ARG A 55 -14.37 12.68 10.87
N CYS A 56 -13.32 11.89 11.05
CA CYS A 56 -12.23 12.25 11.96
C CYS A 56 -11.55 13.55 11.51
N ARG A 57 -11.23 13.68 10.22
CA ARG A 57 -10.59 14.88 9.67
C ARG A 57 -11.50 16.11 9.71
N GLU A 58 -12.80 15.95 9.45
CA GLU A 58 -13.78 17.04 9.59
C GLU A 58 -13.84 17.55 11.03
N THR A 59 -13.81 16.62 12.00
CA THR A 59 -13.75 16.97 13.43
C THR A 59 -12.43 17.68 13.76
N ALA A 60 -11.30 17.19 13.25
CA ALA A 60 -9.98 17.79 13.46
C ALA A 60 -9.88 19.21 12.89
N ALA A 61 -10.48 19.46 11.72
CA ALA A 61 -10.49 20.78 11.09
C ALA A 61 -11.18 21.85 11.95
N GLY A 62 -12.17 21.46 12.76
CA GLY A 62 -12.83 22.35 13.72
C GLY A 62 -11.89 22.89 14.81
N TYR A 63 -10.78 22.21 15.11
CA TYR A 63 -9.79 22.68 16.09
C TYR A 63 -8.81 23.72 15.50
N GLY A 64 -8.55 23.67 14.20
CA GLY A 64 -7.67 24.64 13.53
C GLY A 64 -8.31 26.03 13.41
N SER A 65 -9.64 26.11 13.22
CA SER A 65 -10.36 27.38 13.08
C SER A 65 -10.53 28.13 14.41
N GLN A 66 -10.52 27.42 15.55
CA GLN A 66 -10.69 28.01 16.88
C GLN A 66 -9.41 28.63 17.46
N GLN A 67 -8.22 28.26 16.95
CA GLN A 67 -6.95 28.80 17.43
C GLN A 67 -6.68 30.26 17.03
N GLY A 68 -7.52 30.86 16.18
CA GLY A 68 -7.51 32.32 15.96
C GLY A 68 -7.88 33.14 17.21
N GLN A 69 -8.40 32.52 18.28
CA GLN A 69 -8.89 33.24 19.47
C GLN A 69 -8.16 32.91 20.79
N ALA A 70 -7.31 31.89 20.84
CA ALA A 70 -6.59 31.55 22.07
C ALA A 70 -5.12 31.22 21.80
N GLN A 71 -4.22 32.06 22.31
CA GLN A 71 -2.75 31.91 22.31
C GLN A 71 -2.28 30.76 23.22
N GLN A 72 -2.90 29.59 23.17
CA GLN A 72 -2.33 28.44 23.86
C GLN A 72 -1.23 27.84 22.98
N PRO A 73 0.01 27.77 23.49
CA PRO A 73 1.07 27.08 22.77
C PRO A 73 0.64 25.62 22.54
N PRO A 74 0.93 25.04 21.37
CA PRO A 74 0.57 23.67 21.08
C PRO A 74 1.12 22.75 22.18
N PRO A 75 0.38 21.69 22.58
CA PRO A 75 0.85 20.77 23.59
C PRO A 75 2.24 20.24 23.21
N ALA A 76 3.20 20.42 24.12
CA ALA A 76 4.56 19.94 23.93
C ALA A 76 4.55 18.42 23.80
N GLY A 77 4.97 17.87 22.66
CA GLY A 77 5.15 16.42 22.53
C GLY A 77 4.93 15.80 21.15
N TRP A 78 4.41 16.53 20.16
CA TRP A 78 4.33 16.06 18.78
C TRP A 78 4.89 17.09 17.79
N GLY A 79 6.03 16.74 17.19
CA GLY A 79 6.50 17.05 15.83
C GLY A 79 6.24 18.40 15.18
N ALA A 80 7.32 19.00 14.67
CA ALA A 80 7.34 20.06 13.63
C ALA A 80 6.66 21.40 13.95
N GLY A 81 6.17 21.61 15.18
CA GLY A 81 5.42 22.84 15.51
C GLY A 81 3.99 22.80 14.98
N TYR A 82 3.38 21.61 14.89
CA TYR A 82 1.98 21.46 14.55
C TYR A 82 1.08 22.24 15.49
N ASP A 83 0.07 22.88 14.90
CA ASP A 83 -1.07 23.39 15.64
C ASP A 83 -2.00 22.25 16.09
N LEU A 84 -3.03 22.57 16.89
CA LEU A 84 -3.90 21.52 17.45
C LEU A 84 -4.69 20.79 16.34
N GLY A 85 -5.13 21.50 15.30
CA GLY A 85 -5.87 20.92 14.18
C GLY A 85 -5.01 20.00 13.33
N ALA A 86 -3.76 20.38 13.05
CA ALA A 86 -2.77 19.58 12.35
C ALA A 86 -2.44 18.31 13.15
N TRP A 87 -2.24 18.43 14.47
CA TRP A 87 -2.03 17.30 15.35
C TRP A 87 -3.22 16.34 15.34
N MET A 88 -4.44 16.83 15.49
CA MET A 88 -5.66 16.02 15.44
C MET A 88 -5.80 15.30 14.09
N THR A 89 -5.46 15.97 12.99
CA THR A 89 -5.47 15.37 11.65
C THR A 89 -4.46 14.22 11.55
N ALA A 90 -3.26 14.39 12.12
CA ALA A 90 -2.27 13.32 12.19
C ALA A 90 -2.75 12.12 13.03
N GLN A 91 -3.49 12.37 14.13
CA GLN A 91 -4.08 11.30 14.94
C GLN A 91 -5.10 10.47 14.15
N CYS A 92 -5.86 11.08 13.24
CA CYS A 92 -6.78 10.33 12.37
C CYS A 92 -6.05 9.28 11.52
N ALA A 93 -4.90 9.64 10.94
CA ALA A 93 -4.07 8.70 10.20
C ALA A 93 -3.50 7.61 11.11
N ALA A 94 -3.02 7.98 12.31
CA ALA A 94 -2.42 7.06 13.26
C ALA A 94 -3.40 5.98 13.78
N GLN A 95 -4.69 6.32 13.92
CA GLN A 95 -5.74 5.39 14.35
C GLN A 95 -6.18 4.38 13.27
N SER A 96 -5.84 4.64 12.00
CA SER A 96 -6.14 3.76 10.89
C SER A 96 -4.91 2.92 10.52
N ASN A 97 -4.83 1.72 11.11
CA ASN A 97 -3.69 0.83 10.92
C ASN A 97 -3.51 0.39 9.46
N ILE A 98 -4.61 0.19 8.73
CA ILE A 98 -4.59 -0.35 7.37
C ILE A 98 -4.47 0.78 6.35
N LEU A 99 -5.32 1.81 6.40
CA LEU A 99 -5.28 2.91 5.43
C LEU A 99 -4.38 4.06 5.89
N GLY A 100 -4.61 4.61 7.08
CA GLY A 100 -3.94 5.83 7.55
C GLY A 100 -2.43 5.71 7.69
N TRP A 101 -1.91 4.54 8.10
CA TRP A 101 -0.45 4.31 8.17
C TRP A 101 0.27 4.36 6.81
N SER A 102 -0.48 4.41 5.70
CA SER A 102 0.08 4.65 4.35
C SER A 102 0.22 6.14 4.01
N MET A 103 -0.24 7.05 4.88
CA MET A 103 -0.05 8.50 4.76
C MET A 103 1.32 8.88 5.30
N TYR A 104 2.38 8.49 4.58
CA TYR A 104 3.74 8.47 5.12
C TYR A 104 4.28 9.85 5.53
N ASP A 105 3.90 10.91 4.83
CA ASP A 105 4.30 12.28 5.14
C ASP A 105 3.88 12.71 6.55
N VAL A 106 2.71 12.29 7.02
CA VAL A 106 2.20 12.56 8.37
C VAL A 106 3.18 12.08 9.45
N PHE A 107 3.78 10.90 9.23
CA PHE A 107 4.71 10.31 10.20
C PHE A 107 6.15 10.75 9.97
N LEU A 108 6.57 10.82 8.70
CA LEU A 108 7.93 11.23 8.34
C LEU A 108 8.22 12.68 8.70
N GLU A 109 7.25 13.58 8.63
CA GLU A 109 7.43 14.97 9.04
C GLU A 109 7.87 15.07 10.51
N ASN A 110 7.30 14.25 11.38
CA ASN A 110 7.68 14.21 12.78
C ASN A 110 9.15 13.79 12.96
N TYR A 111 9.61 12.77 12.23
CA TYR A 111 11.02 12.37 12.26
C TYR A 111 11.93 13.47 11.69
N LEU A 112 11.58 14.05 10.55
CA LEU A 112 12.38 15.10 9.90
C LEU A 112 12.42 16.41 10.69
N ALA A 113 11.51 16.63 11.64
CA ALA A 113 11.54 17.78 12.54
C ALA A 113 12.50 17.60 13.73
N HIS A 114 12.85 16.35 14.07
CA HIS A 114 13.66 16.03 15.26
C HIS A 114 15.04 15.46 14.92
N PHE A 115 15.18 14.86 13.74
CA PHE A 115 16.43 14.27 13.27
C PHE A 115 16.92 15.02 12.05
N ARG A 116 18.24 15.22 11.98
CA ARG A 116 18.86 15.79 10.78
C ARG A 116 18.61 14.87 9.58
N GLN A 117 18.61 15.45 8.39
CA GLN A 117 18.32 14.71 7.16
C GLN A 117 19.27 13.51 6.97
N GLU A 118 20.56 13.70 7.26
CA GLU A 118 21.60 12.67 7.22
C GLU A 118 21.43 11.55 8.26
N GLN A 119 20.46 11.67 9.19
CA GLN A 119 20.09 10.63 10.15
C GLN A 119 18.84 9.85 9.72
N VAL A 120 18.22 10.19 8.60
CA VAL A 120 17.01 9.52 8.10
C VAL A 120 17.23 9.05 6.68
N LEU A 121 17.31 7.74 6.47
CA LEU A 121 17.35 7.12 5.15
C LEU A 121 15.94 6.62 4.79
N VAL A 122 15.38 7.15 3.71
CA VAL A 122 14.13 6.64 3.11
C VAL A 122 14.46 5.74 1.93
N LEU A 123 13.91 4.52 1.94
CA LEU A 123 14.04 3.50 0.89
C LEU A 123 12.65 3.07 0.41
N TYR A 124 12.63 2.39 -0.74
CA TYR A 124 11.40 1.90 -1.36
C TYR A 124 11.44 0.39 -1.54
N THR A 125 10.33 -0.30 -1.27
CA THR A 125 10.23 -1.75 -1.49
C THR A 125 10.35 -2.12 -2.96
N ASP A 126 9.95 -1.23 -3.86
CA ASP A 126 10.10 -1.39 -5.31
C ASP A 126 11.59 -1.47 -5.69
N ASP A 127 12.42 -0.56 -5.15
CA ASP A 127 13.89 -0.58 -5.33
C ASP A 127 14.50 -1.85 -4.73
N LEU A 128 14.09 -2.24 -3.52
CA LEU A 128 14.58 -3.46 -2.88
C LEU A 128 14.22 -4.71 -3.69
N ALA A 129 13.02 -4.76 -4.27
CA ALA A 129 12.55 -5.89 -5.06
C ALA A 129 13.17 -5.96 -6.47
N ALA A 130 13.55 -4.80 -7.03
CA ALA A 130 14.19 -4.71 -8.34
C ALA A 130 15.71 -4.93 -8.24
N GLU A 131 16.37 -4.25 -7.30
CA GLU A 131 17.82 -4.14 -7.17
C GLU A 131 18.25 -4.30 -5.69
N PRO A 132 18.09 -5.50 -5.10
CA PRO A 132 18.27 -5.71 -3.65
C PRO A 132 19.67 -5.37 -3.15
N LEU A 133 20.71 -5.71 -3.93
CA LEU A 133 22.09 -5.36 -3.58
C LEU A 133 22.27 -3.85 -3.50
N THR A 134 21.74 -3.09 -4.47
CA THR A 134 21.82 -1.62 -4.46
C THR A 134 21.12 -1.02 -3.25
N ALA A 135 19.92 -1.52 -2.90
CA ALA A 135 19.20 -1.06 -1.72
C ALA A 135 19.98 -1.33 -0.41
N ILE A 136 20.57 -2.53 -0.27
CA ILE A 136 21.39 -2.87 0.91
C ILE A 136 22.67 -2.02 0.97
N ARG A 137 23.34 -1.80 -0.17
CA ARG A 137 24.53 -0.94 -0.24
C ARG A 137 24.24 0.49 0.20
N ARG A 138 23.05 1.02 -0.09
CA ARG A 138 22.59 2.32 0.45
C ARG A 138 22.47 2.29 1.98
N VAL A 139 21.94 1.20 2.56
CA VAL A 139 21.87 1.02 4.03
C VAL A 139 23.28 0.96 4.63
N GLU A 140 24.19 0.18 4.05
CA GLU A 140 25.56 0.04 4.57
C GLU A 140 26.31 1.38 4.54
N ALA A 141 26.24 2.10 3.41
CA ALA A 141 26.83 3.43 3.27
C ALA A 141 26.23 4.42 4.28
N PHE A 142 24.90 4.40 4.45
CA PHE A 142 24.21 5.22 5.43
C PHE A 142 24.64 4.89 6.86
N LEU A 143 24.81 3.61 7.21
CA LEU A 143 25.27 3.19 8.52
C LEU A 143 26.76 3.48 8.73
N GLY A 144 27.55 3.59 7.66
CA GLY A 144 29.00 3.77 7.71
C GLY A 144 29.75 2.46 7.95
N VAL A 145 29.18 1.34 7.48
CA VAL A 145 29.78 0.01 7.62
C VAL A 145 30.37 -0.45 6.29
N ALA A 146 31.32 -1.38 6.36
CA ALA A 146 31.89 -2.00 5.17
C ALA A 146 30.82 -2.82 4.42
N ALA A 147 30.95 -2.81 3.09
CA ALA A 147 30.13 -3.61 2.20
C ALA A 147 30.25 -5.12 2.53
N GLY A 148 29.14 -5.75 2.91
CA GLY A 148 29.03 -7.19 3.11
C GLY A 148 29.11 -7.98 1.79
N ASN A 149 29.51 -9.25 1.87
CA ASN A 149 29.57 -10.15 0.73
C ASN A 149 28.29 -11.01 0.69
N TYR A 150 27.28 -10.55 -0.04
CA TYR A 150 25.98 -11.23 -0.14
C TYR A 150 25.97 -12.17 -1.35
N SER A 151 25.44 -13.38 -1.17
CA SER A 151 25.22 -14.28 -2.32
C SER A 151 24.02 -13.81 -3.14
N PHE A 152 24.07 -14.03 -4.46
CA PHE A 152 22.93 -13.73 -5.32
C PHE A 152 21.69 -14.54 -4.95
N GLU A 153 21.88 -15.77 -4.47
CA GLU A 153 20.79 -16.65 -4.03
C GLU A 153 20.04 -16.07 -2.84
N GLU A 154 20.75 -15.61 -1.80
CA GLU A 154 20.13 -15.00 -0.61
C GLU A 154 19.41 -13.70 -0.94
N LEU A 155 19.99 -12.87 -1.81
CA LEU A 155 19.37 -11.61 -2.26
C LEU A 155 18.09 -11.84 -3.07
N GLY A 156 17.94 -13.02 -3.69
CA GLY A 156 16.76 -13.41 -4.45
C GLY A 156 15.60 -13.95 -3.61
N LEU A 157 15.80 -14.10 -2.29
CA LEU A 157 14.79 -14.63 -1.38
C LEU A 157 13.80 -13.54 -0.92
N VAL A 158 12.53 -13.93 -0.86
CA VAL A 158 11.43 -13.12 -0.36
C VAL A 158 10.91 -13.74 0.94
N TYR A 159 10.94 -12.95 2.00
CA TYR A 159 10.42 -13.33 3.32
C TYR A 159 9.04 -12.71 3.55
N ASN A 160 8.28 -13.29 4.48
CA ASN A 160 6.93 -12.83 4.84
C ASN A 160 5.99 -12.72 3.64
N SER A 161 6.14 -13.64 2.69
CA SER A 161 5.24 -13.74 1.53
C SER A 161 3.85 -14.22 1.99
N ARG A 162 2.81 -13.86 1.23
CA ARG A 162 1.41 -14.17 1.58
C ARG A 162 1.22 -15.66 1.87
N GLY A 163 0.63 -15.96 3.03
CA GLY A 163 0.42 -17.33 3.52
C GLY A 163 1.62 -17.92 4.26
N CYS A 164 2.69 -17.14 4.47
CA CYS A 164 3.87 -17.59 5.19
C CYS A 164 4.62 -16.42 5.87
N TYR A 165 4.09 -15.97 7.01
CA TYR A 165 4.66 -14.89 7.83
C TYR A 165 5.68 -15.43 8.84
N SER A 166 6.72 -16.12 8.34
CA SER A 166 7.81 -16.66 9.16
C SER A 166 9.14 -16.51 8.44
N TRP A 167 10.20 -16.25 9.21
CA TRP A 167 11.59 -16.23 8.73
C TRP A 167 12.04 -17.57 8.14
N GLN A 168 11.40 -18.67 8.55
CA GLN A 168 11.69 -20.01 8.05
C GLN A 168 11.06 -20.29 6.67
N CYS A 169 10.36 -19.31 6.09
CA CYS A 169 9.59 -19.47 4.86
C CYS A 169 10.07 -18.52 3.76
N ALA A 170 11.38 -18.50 3.55
CA ALA A 170 11.96 -17.84 2.40
C ALA A 170 11.42 -18.50 1.11
N LYS A 171 10.98 -17.67 0.17
CA LYS A 171 10.55 -18.12 -1.16
C LYS A 171 11.39 -17.45 -2.23
N LYS A 172 11.61 -18.12 -3.35
CA LYS A 172 12.17 -17.47 -4.54
C LYS A 172 11.15 -16.49 -5.09
N LYS A 173 11.61 -15.38 -5.68
CA LYS A 173 10.72 -14.37 -6.30
C LYS A 173 9.67 -14.97 -7.25
N VAL A 174 10.05 -15.99 -8.02
CA VAL A 174 9.15 -16.69 -8.96
C VAL A 174 8.04 -17.52 -8.29
N GLU A 175 8.20 -17.87 -7.01
CA GLU A 175 7.22 -18.63 -6.22
C GLU A 175 6.20 -17.72 -5.53
N VAL A 176 6.48 -16.41 -5.48
CA VAL A 176 5.60 -15.42 -4.84
C VAL A 176 4.60 -14.92 -5.86
N ARG A 177 3.34 -15.34 -5.70
CA ARG A 177 2.23 -14.84 -6.52
C ARG A 177 2.03 -13.35 -6.25
N GLY A 178 2.23 -12.52 -7.28
CA GLY A 178 2.03 -11.07 -7.18
C GLY A 178 0.59 -10.69 -6.85
N LEU A 179 0.42 -9.63 -6.06
CA LEU A 179 -0.88 -8.94 -5.96
C LEU A 179 -1.01 -8.05 -7.20
N SER A 180 -1.51 -8.59 -8.31
CA SER A 180 -1.79 -7.79 -9.50
C SER A 180 -2.97 -6.85 -9.20
N VAL A 181 -2.68 -5.57 -9.02
CA VAL A 181 -3.71 -4.51 -8.98
C VAL A 181 -4.13 -4.12 -10.40
N ALA A 182 -3.29 -4.39 -11.40
CA ALA A 182 -3.62 -4.28 -12.82
C ALA A 182 -4.41 -5.52 -13.26
N GLY A 183 -5.64 -5.30 -13.75
CA GLY A 183 -6.63 -6.35 -13.98
C GLY A 183 -6.30 -7.33 -15.11
N GLY A 184 -6.95 -8.49 -15.06
CA GLY A 184 -7.03 -9.42 -16.19
C GLY A 184 -7.27 -10.88 -15.79
N GLY A 185 -8.53 -11.30 -15.82
CA GLY A 185 -8.94 -12.67 -16.15
C GLY A 185 -8.24 -13.82 -15.42
N GLY A 186 -8.71 -14.13 -14.21
CA GLY A 186 -8.37 -15.38 -13.56
C GLY A 186 -9.50 -15.77 -12.65
N SER A 187 -10.24 -16.81 -13.05
CA SER A 187 -11.23 -17.53 -12.27
C SER A 187 -10.80 -17.65 -10.80
N GLY A 188 -11.77 -17.53 -9.89
CA GLY A 188 -11.54 -17.63 -8.45
C GLY A 188 -10.73 -18.86 -8.04
N PRO A 189 -10.24 -18.91 -6.78
CA PRO A 189 -9.44 -20.04 -6.31
C PRO A 189 -10.25 -21.34 -6.39
N SER A 190 -10.04 -22.12 -7.45
CA SER A 190 -10.39 -23.53 -7.49
C SER A 190 -9.44 -24.25 -6.55
N ILE A 191 -9.96 -24.58 -5.37
CA ILE A 191 -9.41 -25.62 -4.50
C ILE A 191 -9.45 -26.92 -5.32
N PRO A 192 -8.34 -27.68 -5.43
CA PRO A 192 -8.37 -28.97 -6.10
C PRO A 192 -9.20 -29.92 -5.25
N LEU A 193 -10.46 -30.12 -5.64
CA LEU A 193 -11.25 -31.27 -5.21
C LEU A 193 -10.88 -32.44 -6.10
N GLY A 194 -10.72 -33.59 -5.44
CA GLY A 194 -10.17 -34.82 -6.01
C GLY A 194 -10.88 -35.30 -7.28
N ASP A 195 -10.03 -35.88 -8.11
CA ASP A 195 -10.31 -36.59 -9.35
C ASP A 195 -11.26 -37.78 -9.12
N GLY A 196 -12.20 -37.96 -10.04
CA GLY A 196 -13.33 -38.89 -9.91
C GLY A 196 -14.13 -39.06 -11.19
N GLY A 197 -13.47 -39.55 -12.25
CA GLY A 197 -13.94 -40.64 -13.12
C GLY A 197 -15.30 -40.58 -13.86
N ASN A 198 -15.18 -40.84 -15.17
CA ASN A 198 -16.13 -41.46 -16.11
C ASN A 198 -17.25 -40.63 -16.76
N GLY A 199 -17.26 -40.68 -18.10
CA GLY A 199 -18.40 -40.27 -18.94
C GLY A 199 -18.04 -40.24 -20.42
N ASP A 200 -18.11 -41.41 -21.06
CA ASP A 200 -17.97 -41.65 -22.50
C ASP A 200 -19.25 -41.25 -23.27
N GLY A 201 -19.14 -40.89 -24.56
CA GLY A 201 -20.29 -40.92 -25.50
C GLY A 201 -20.56 -39.70 -26.40
N GLY A 202 -20.11 -39.80 -27.66
CA GLY A 202 -21.00 -39.76 -28.85
C GLY A 202 -21.54 -38.43 -29.42
N GLY A 203 -21.10 -38.09 -30.63
CA GLY A 203 -21.99 -38.06 -31.81
C GLY A 203 -22.70 -36.75 -32.24
N LEU A 204 -22.08 -36.07 -33.22
CA LEU A 204 -22.62 -35.55 -34.49
C LEU A 204 -23.94 -34.73 -34.58
N HIS A 205 -23.81 -33.62 -35.33
CA HIS A 205 -24.78 -32.80 -36.10
C HIS A 205 -25.23 -31.46 -35.49
N HIS A 206 -24.77 -30.34 -36.07
CA HIS A 206 -25.62 -29.31 -36.70
C HIS A 206 -24.79 -28.14 -37.28
N HIS A 207 -24.71 -28.09 -38.61
CA HIS A 207 -24.14 -26.98 -39.39
C HIS A 207 -25.29 -26.29 -40.15
N HIS A 208 -26.01 -25.35 -39.52
CA HIS A 208 -26.85 -24.34 -40.24
C HIS A 208 -27.53 -23.33 -39.31
N HIS A 209 -26.78 -22.52 -38.53
CA HIS A 209 -27.35 -21.38 -37.80
C HIS A 209 -26.38 -20.22 -37.53
N GLN A 210 -25.39 -20.01 -38.42
CA GLN A 210 -24.24 -19.13 -38.16
C GLN A 210 -24.30 -17.74 -38.83
N GLN A 211 -25.46 -17.27 -39.31
CA GLN A 211 -25.56 -15.94 -39.95
C GLN A 211 -26.58 -14.96 -39.36
N GLN A 212 -27.43 -15.36 -38.40
CA GLN A 212 -28.33 -14.41 -37.71
C GLN A 212 -27.91 -14.04 -36.28
N GLN A 213 -26.87 -14.66 -35.71
CA GLN A 213 -26.32 -14.26 -34.41
C GLN A 213 -25.26 -13.15 -34.47
N GLN A 214 -24.77 -12.78 -35.67
CA GLN A 214 -23.75 -11.73 -35.81
C GLN A 214 -24.31 -10.30 -35.72
N GLN A 215 -25.62 -10.11 -35.80
CA GLN A 215 -26.23 -8.77 -35.80
C GLN A 215 -26.84 -8.35 -34.45
N GLN A 216 -26.80 -9.21 -33.43
CA GLN A 216 -27.09 -8.85 -32.03
C GLN A 216 -25.84 -8.68 -31.16
N GLN A 217 -24.63 -8.85 -31.72
CA GLN A 217 -23.37 -8.66 -30.98
C GLN A 217 -22.75 -7.27 -31.13
N GLN A 218 -23.36 -6.36 -31.90
CA GLN A 218 -22.77 -5.04 -32.18
C GLN A 218 -23.17 -3.91 -31.21
N ASP A 219 -24.05 -4.16 -30.24
CA ASP A 219 -24.44 -3.15 -29.22
C ASP A 219 -23.93 -3.43 -27.79
N GLN A 220 -22.97 -4.36 -27.64
CA GLN A 220 -22.21 -4.47 -26.39
C GLN A 220 -20.87 -3.75 -26.54
N GLN A 221 -20.92 -2.41 -26.52
CA GLN A 221 -19.74 -1.64 -26.12
C GLN A 221 -19.27 -2.20 -24.77
N PRO A 222 -17.98 -2.55 -24.61
CA PRO A 222 -17.46 -2.99 -23.32
C PRO A 222 -17.63 -1.83 -22.33
N GLN A 223 -18.64 -1.93 -21.48
CA GLN A 223 -18.77 -1.10 -20.30
C GLN A 223 -17.42 -1.15 -19.56
N PRO A 224 -16.88 0.01 -19.11
CA PRO A 224 -15.65 0.03 -18.34
C PRO A 224 -15.74 -1.02 -17.23
N ARG A 225 -14.71 -1.84 -17.12
CA ARG A 225 -14.60 -2.96 -16.17
C ARG A 225 -14.41 -2.43 -14.75
N ASP A 226 -15.20 -1.47 -14.29
CA ASP A 226 -15.02 -0.84 -12.99
C ASP A 226 -15.70 -1.68 -11.91
N GLY A 227 -15.12 -2.86 -11.66
CA GLY A 227 -15.55 -3.71 -10.56
C GLY A 227 -15.33 -3.02 -9.20
N PRO A 228 -16.07 -3.42 -8.14
CA PRO A 228 -16.00 -2.80 -6.81
C PRO A 228 -14.57 -2.67 -6.25
N PHE A 229 -13.69 -3.63 -6.55
CA PHE A 229 -12.28 -3.57 -6.18
C PHE A 229 -11.52 -2.41 -6.84
N LEU A 230 -11.71 -2.19 -8.14
CA LEU A 230 -11.05 -1.09 -8.86
C LEU A 230 -11.57 0.27 -8.39
N GLN A 231 -12.85 0.35 -8.05
CA GLN A 231 -13.43 1.54 -7.42
C GLN A 231 -12.76 1.83 -6.07
N ALA A 232 -12.57 0.80 -5.22
CA ALA A 232 -11.86 0.96 -3.94
C ALA A 232 -10.40 1.40 -4.14
N VAL A 233 -9.69 0.84 -5.12
CA VAL A 233 -8.33 1.27 -5.49
C VAL A 233 -8.31 2.74 -5.91
N SER A 234 -9.25 3.17 -6.76
CA SER A 234 -9.37 4.57 -7.19
C SER A 234 -9.59 5.51 -6.01
N GLN A 235 -10.51 5.17 -5.10
CA GLN A 235 -10.74 5.95 -3.88
C GLN A 235 -9.49 6.05 -2.98
N LEU A 236 -8.70 4.98 -2.88
CA LEU A 236 -7.43 5.02 -2.16
C LEU A 236 -6.38 5.87 -2.86
N VAL A 237 -6.32 5.86 -4.19
CA VAL A 237 -5.44 6.77 -4.94
C VAL A 237 -5.79 8.21 -4.62
N GLU A 238 -7.07 8.58 -4.64
CA GLU A 238 -7.50 9.93 -4.26
C GLU A 238 -7.20 10.27 -2.81
N LEU A 239 -7.40 9.33 -1.87
CA LEU A 239 -7.02 9.52 -0.47
C LEU A 239 -5.52 9.84 -0.31
N TYR A 240 -4.65 9.09 -0.99
CA TYR A 240 -3.20 9.20 -0.82
C TYR A 240 -2.55 10.26 -1.70
N ARG A 241 -3.22 10.73 -2.76
CA ARG A 241 -2.73 11.75 -3.70
C ARG A 241 -2.05 12.95 -3.00
N PRO A 242 -2.69 13.69 -2.09
CA PRO A 242 -2.06 14.85 -1.44
C PRO A 242 -0.81 14.46 -0.62
N HIS A 243 -0.83 13.30 0.03
CA HIS A 243 0.29 12.78 0.81
C HIS A 243 1.48 12.41 -0.08
N MET A 244 1.21 11.79 -1.23
CA MET A 244 2.23 11.42 -2.21
C MET A 244 2.84 12.63 -2.91
N GLN A 245 2.01 13.63 -3.27
CA GLN A 245 2.50 14.89 -3.83
C GLN A 245 3.45 15.61 -2.86
N ARG A 246 3.17 15.56 -1.55
CA ARG A 246 4.08 16.09 -0.53
C ARG A 246 5.41 15.36 -0.47
N LEU A 247 5.42 14.02 -0.58
CA LEU A 247 6.65 13.24 -0.69
C LEU A 247 7.43 13.57 -1.96
N PHE A 248 6.75 13.78 -3.09
CA PHE A 248 7.40 14.20 -4.34
C PHE A 248 8.08 15.56 -4.17
N ALA A 249 7.39 16.53 -3.56
CA ALA A 249 7.99 17.83 -3.25
C ALA A 249 9.22 17.71 -2.33
N TRP A 250 9.18 16.84 -1.32
CA TRP A 250 10.35 16.59 -0.46
C TRP A 250 11.51 15.94 -1.22
N ALA A 251 11.23 15.02 -2.14
CA ALA A 251 12.25 14.44 -2.99
C ALA A 251 12.87 15.49 -3.94
N ASP A 252 12.04 16.36 -4.53
CA ASP A 252 12.49 17.44 -5.42
C ASP A 252 13.35 18.47 -4.66
N GLN A 253 13.10 18.65 -3.36
CA GLN A 253 13.92 19.44 -2.44
C GLN A 253 15.17 18.69 -1.94
N GLY A 254 15.36 17.43 -2.35
CA GLY A 254 16.45 16.58 -1.88
C GLY A 254 16.35 16.15 -0.42
N ARG A 255 15.20 16.32 0.25
CA ARG A 255 14.99 15.96 1.66
C ARG A 255 14.90 14.45 1.89
N ILE A 256 14.42 13.72 0.88
CA ILE A 256 14.35 12.26 0.83
C ILE A 256 14.79 11.77 -0.55
N ALA A 257 15.07 10.48 -0.68
CA ALA A 257 15.29 9.87 -2.00
C ALA A 257 14.04 10.03 -2.89
N PRO A 258 14.16 10.05 -4.23
CA PRO A 258 13.01 10.11 -5.11
C PRO A 258 12.20 8.81 -5.06
N PRO A 259 10.87 8.88 -4.91
CA PRO A 259 10.01 7.70 -5.07
C PRO A 259 10.11 7.09 -6.47
N PRO A 260 9.77 5.80 -6.64
CA PRO A 260 9.75 5.15 -7.93
C PRO A 260 8.93 5.93 -8.96
N PRO A 261 9.39 6.08 -10.23
CA PRO A 261 8.70 6.88 -11.24
C PRO A 261 7.23 6.50 -11.48
N VAL A 262 6.92 5.20 -11.36
CA VAL A 262 5.56 4.66 -11.44
C VAL A 262 4.60 5.27 -10.42
N TRP A 263 5.10 5.70 -9.25
CA TRP A 263 4.25 6.35 -8.24
C TRP A 263 3.83 7.75 -8.72
N ARG A 264 4.74 8.54 -9.30
CA ARG A 264 4.37 9.86 -9.86
C ARG A 264 3.31 9.73 -10.94
N GLY A 265 3.46 8.79 -11.86
CA GLY A 265 2.45 8.53 -12.89
C GLY A 265 1.07 8.16 -12.34
N ARG A 266 0.99 7.64 -11.11
CA ARG A 266 -0.29 7.28 -10.45
C ARG A 266 -0.89 8.42 -9.64
N TYR A 267 -0.08 9.18 -8.91
CA TYR A 267 -0.55 10.17 -7.93
C TYR A 267 -0.38 11.63 -8.37
N ASP A 268 0.28 11.88 -9.50
CA ASP A 268 0.56 13.23 -10.02
C ASP A 268 -0.27 13.58 -11.27
N ILE A 269 -1.42 12.91 -11.44
CA ILE A 269 -2.33 13.18 -12.55
C ILE A 269 -3.09 14.46 -12.25
N SER A 270 -2.76 15.53 -12.99
CA SER A 270 -3.44 16.84 -12.97
C SER A 270 -4.80 16.82 -13.65
#